data_AF-A0A0D0E4P3-F1
#
_entry.id   AF-A0A0D0E4P3-F1
#
_cell.length_a   1.000
_cell.length_b   1.000
_cell.length_c   1.000
_cell.angle_alpha   90.00
_cell.angle_beta   90.00
_cell.angle_gamma   90.00
#
_symmetry.space_group_name_H-M   'P 1'
#
loop_
_entity.id
_entity.type
_entity.pdbx_description
1 polymer ?
#
loop_
_entity_poly.entity_id
_entity_poly.type
_entity_poly.pdbx_seq_one_letter_code
_entity_poly.pdbx_strand_id
1 'polypeptide(L)'
;MVELGAGCALPSLLAATLAQPPSLIVVIDYPDAGILGNLKANVERNRGHYRSPCEVRCVGYEWGTEVTHLLNIFQPDDCPLPGCEVVIMSGLLHFDSPVMCSFQARVYVAAGEYTAPHVCDNFLNSGLNAGLIWEEGTSCRGGDPRNDTWMGTIGAAGLDIARLSTRKGMCQWWIGR
;
A
#
# COMPACT_ATOMS: atom_id res chain seq x y z
N MET A 1 -6.60 -2.44 7.74
CA MET A 1 -5.86 -2.18 6.49
C MET A 1 -4.46 -2.78 6.61
N VAL A 2 -3.93 -3.33 5.52
CA VAL A 2 -2.54 -3.82 5.40
C VAL A 2 -1.84 -3.03 4.31
N GLU A 3 -0.59 -2.66 4.53
CA GLU A 3 0.32 -2.23 3.47
C GLU A 3 1.47 -3.23 3.38
N LEU A 4 1.62 -3.87 2.22
CA LEU A 4 2.72 -4.77 1.94
C LEU A 4 3.89 -3.97 1.37
N GLY A 5 5.12 -4.38 1.72
CA GLY A 5 6.38 -3.72 1.34
C GLY A 5 6.31 -2.21 1.48
N ALA A 6 5.97 -1.79 2.69
CA ALA A 6 5.56 -0.41 2.98
C ALA A 6 6.68 0.62 2.77
N GLY A 7 7.96 0.22 2.84
CA GLY A 7 9.11 1.11 2.75
C GLY A 7 9.06 2.20 3.81
N CYS A 8 8.59 3.39 3.41
CA CYS A 8 8.37 4.52 4.32
C CYS A 8 6.97 4.58 4.95
N ALA A 9 6.07 3.64 4.62
CA ALA A 9 4.67 3.57 5.04
C ALA A 9 3.81 4.78 4.68
N LEU A 10 4.17 5.53 3.64
CA LEU A 10 3.48 6.79 3.32
C LEU A 10 1.96 6.61 3.11
N PRO A 11 1.46 5.63 2.33
CA PRO A 11 0.03 5.34 2.23
C PRO A 11 -0.64 5.08 3.58
N SER A 12 -0.05 4.22 4.42
CA SER A 12 -0.57 3.89 5.75
C SER A 12 -0.57 5.07 6.71
N LEU A 13 0.50 5.85 6.73
CA LEU A 13 0.62 7.05 7.57
C LEU A 13 -0.41 8.10 7.15
N LEU A 14 -0.63 8.29 5.85
CA LEU A 14 -1.70 9.16 5.36
C LEU A 14 -3.08 8.63 5.77
N ALA A 15 -3.34 7.33 5.61
CA ALA A 15 -4.61 6.71 5.99
C ALA A 15 -4.94 6.90 7.49
N ALA A 16 -3.94 6.87 8.37
CA ALA A 16 -4.10 7.12 9.80
C ALA A 16 -4.53 8.56 10.14
N THR A 17 -4.37 9.52 9.21
CA THR A 17 -4.74 10.94 9.41
C THR A 17 -6.14 11.28 8.86
N LEU A 18 -6.80 10.34 8.16
CA LEU A 18 -8.10 10.56 7.52
C LEU A 18 -9.20 10.83 8.54
N ALA A 19 -10.23 11.59 8.15
CA ALA A 19 -11.36 11.89 9.03
C ALA A 19 -12.05 10.65 9.59
N GLN A 20 -12.07 9.57 8.81
CA GLN A 20 -12.50 8.23 9.23
C GLN A 20 -11.32 7.28 8.96
N PRO A 21 -10.38 7.14 9.91
CA PRO A 21 -9.21 6.30 9.70
C PRO A 21 -9.57 4.82 9.92
N PRO A 22 -8.81 3.88 9.35
CA PRO A 22 -8.89 2.47 9.74
C PRO A 22 -8.65 2.31 11.24
N SER A 23 -9.37 1.39 11.90
CA SER A 23 -9.13 1.08 13.31
C SER A 23 -7.73 0.49 13.55
N LEU A 24 -7.29 -0.37 12.63
CA LEU A 24 -5.97 -0.99 12.63
C LEU A 24 -5.33 -0.92 11.25
N ILE A 25 -4.09 -0.44 11.23
CA ILE A 25 -3.20 -0.46 10.07
C ILE A 25 -1.98 -1.30 10.41
N VAL A 26 -1.66 -2.28 9.57
CA VAL A 26 -0.45 -3.07 9.69
C VAL A 26 0.44 -2.76 8.50
N VAL A 27 1.61 -2.19 8.78
CA VAL A 27 2.65 -1.94 7.79
C VAL A 27 3.67 -3.06 7.82
N ILE A 28 3.88 -3.67 6.66
CA ILE A 28 4.66 -4.90 6.52
C ILE A 28 5.83 -4.63 5.57
N ASP A 29 7.02 -5.08 5.94
CA ASP A 29 8.19 -5.06 5.04
C ASP A 29 9.12 -6.24 5.35
N TYR A 30 10.15 -6.41 4.53
CA TYR A 30 11.15 -7.48 4.68
C TYR A 30 11.77 -7.45 6.08
N PRO A 31 12.00 -8.60 6.75
CA PRO A 31 12.45 -8.67 8.14
C PRO A 31 13.96 -8.37 8.32
N ASP A 32 14.44 -7.31 7.66
CA ASP A 32 15.76 -6.75 7.88
C ASP A 32 15.73 -5.68 8.99
N ALA A 33 16.76 -5.66 9.83
CA ALA A 33 16.84 -4.75 10.96
C ALA A 33 16.92 -3.27 10.55
N GLY A 34 17.58 -2.95 9.44
CA GLY A 34 17.67 -1.60 8.90
C GLY A 34 16.36 -1.12 8.30
N ILE A 35 15.72 -1.96 7.48
CA ILE A 35 14.41 -1.70 6.88
C ILE A 35 13.35 -1.49 7.97
N LEU A 36 13.20 -2.46 8.88
CA LEU A 36 12.23 -2.37 9.96
C LEU A 36 12.54 -1.26 10.96
N GLY A 37 13.82 -0.98 11.21
CA GLY A 37 14.24 0.13 12.06
C GLY A 37 13.76 1.48 11.50
N ASN A 38 13.97 1.71 10.20
CA ASN A 38 13.50 2.92 9.52
C ASN A 38 11.97 3.00 9.47
N LEU A 39 11.30 1.89 9.15
CA LEU A 39 9.84 1.81 9.13
C LEU A 39 9.23 2.17 10.50
N LYS A 40 9.75 1.56 11.57
CA LYS A 40 9.32 1.87 12.95
C LYS A 40 9.58 3.33 13.33
N ALA A 41 10.74 3.88 12.95
CA ALA A 41 11.06 5.28 13.22
C ALA A 41 10.09 6.24 12.49
N ASN A 42 9.68 5.92 11.27
CA ASN A 42 8.69 6.70 10.53
C ASN A 42 7.31 6.63 11.18
N VAL A 43 6.88 5.43 11.61
CA VAL A 43 5.61 5.25 12.34
C VAL A 43 5.62 6.01 13.66
N GLU A 44 6.72 5.98 14.42
CA GLU A 44 6.78 6.70 15.69
C GLU A 44 6.79 8.21 15.51
N ARG A 45 7.57 8.72 14.54
CA ARG A 45 7.64 10.16 14.23
C ARG A 45 6.27 10.76 13.88
N ASN A 46 5.39 9.98 13.29
CA ASN A 46 4.08 10.44 12.83
C ASN A 46 2.94 10.14 13.81
N ARG A 47 3.20 9.44 14.93
CA ARG A 47 2.16 8.98 15.87
C ARG A 47 1.23 10.09 16.37
N GLY A 48 1.78 11.30 16.60
CA GLY A 48 1.01 12.45 17.04
C GLY A 48 -0.01 12.98 16.03
N HIS A 49 0.04 12.53 14.77
CA HIS A 49 -0.90 12.93 13.71
C HIS A 49 -2.05 11.93 13.51
N TYR A 50 -2.03 10.78 14.18
CA TYR A 50 -3.06 9.76 14.01
C TYR A 50 -4.38 10.21 14.62
N ARG A 51 -5.47 9.91 13.94
CA ARG A 51 -6.81 10.13 14.46
C ARG A 51 -7.30 8.88 15.17
N SER A 52 -7.85 9.05 16.37
CA SER A 52 -8.49 7.97 17.11
C SER A 52 -9.64 7.36 16.30
N PRO A 53 -9.84 6.02 16.33
CA PRO A 53 -9.15 5.01 17.15
C PRO A 53 -7.95 4.33 16.46
N CYS A 54 -7.36 4.94 15.44
CA CYS A 54 -6.37 4.30 14.59
C CYS A 54 -5.11 3.83 15.34
N GLU A 55 -4.85 2.53 15.28
CA GLU A 55 -3.58 1.92 15.68
C GLU A 55 -2.75 1.56 14.44
N VAL A 56 -1.45 1.87 14.46
CA VAL A 56 -0.50 1.50 13.41
C VAL A 56 0.55 0.55 13.99
N ARG A 57 0.67 -0.67 13.43
CA ARG A 57 1.63 -1.71 13.82
C ARG A 57 2.64 -1.99 12.71
N CYS A 58 3.91 -2.14 13.07
CA CYS A 58 4.98 -2.54 12.14
C CYS A 58 5.32 -4.02 12.31
N VAL A 59 5.38 -4.76 11.21
CA VAL A 59 5.65 -6.20 11.22
C VAL A 59 6.67 -6.57 10.13
N GLY A 60 7.60 -7.44 10.48
CA GLY A 60 8.52 -8.03 9.50
C GLY A 60 7.92 -9.27 8.87
N TYR A 61 7.99 -9.37 7.55
CA TYR A 61 7.48 -10.51 6.82
C TYR A 61 8.25 -10.74 5.51
N GLU A 62 8.68 -11.98 5.31
CA GLU A 62 9.32 -12.42 4.09
C GLU A 62 8.27 -13.05 3.16
N TRP A 63 8.27 -12.63 1.90
CA TRP A 63 7.24 -13.05 0.96
C TRP A 63 7.40 -14.54 0.62
N GLY A 64 6.27 -15.21 0.38
CA GLY A 64 6.25 -16.66 0.16
C GLY A 64 6.44 -17.50 1.43
N THR A 65 6.55 -16.89 2.60
CA THR A 65 6.52 -17.61 3.89
C THR A 65 5.08 -17.79 4.40
N GLU A 66 4.94 -18.43 5.56
CA GLU A 66 3.65 -18.74 6.16
C GLU A 66 3.03 -17.47 6.81
N VAL A 67 1.73 -17.25 6.61
CA VAL A 67 1.02 -15.99 6.96
C VAL A 67 0.26 -16.04 8.28
N THR A 68 0.21 -17.15 9.01
CA THR A 68 -0.61 -17.33 10.22
C THR A 68 -0.30 -16.26 11.26
N HIS A 69 0.97 -15.92 11.46
CA HIS A 69 1.33 -14.86 12.40
C HIS A 69 0.78 -13.48 11.99
N LEU A 70 0.67 -13.18 10.69
CA LEU A 70 0.04 -11.95 10.19
C LEU A 70 -1.48 -11.98 10.39
N LEU A 71 -2.10 -13.12 10.10
CA LEU A 71 -3.55 -13.30 10.27
C LEU A 71 -3.96 -13.15 11.74
N ASN A 72 -3.15 -13.64 12.68
CA ASN A 72 -3.39 -13.49 14.12
C ASN A 72 -3.40 -12.02 14.59
N ILE A 73 -2.78 -11.10 13.85
CA ILE A 73 -2.82 -9.66 14.18
C ILE A 73 -4.20 -9.07 13.96
N PHE A 74 -4.95 -9.64 12.99
CA PHE A 74 -6.30 -9.20 12.61
C PHE A 74 -7.41 -9.95 13.35
N GLN A 75 -7.06 -10.84 14.29
CA GLN A 75 -8.00 -11.56 15.13
C GLN A 75 -7.96 -10.98 16.56
N PRO A 76 -8.72 -9.92 16.87
CA PRO A 76 -9.15 -9.71 18.25
C PRO A 76 -10.18 -10.80 18.62
N ASP A 77 -10.19 -11.20 19.89
CA ASP A 77 -10.95 -12.35 20.44
C ASP A 77 -12.48 -12.34 20.14
N ASP A 78 -13.04 -11.23 19.64
CA ASP A 78 -14.48 -11.03 19.40
C ASP A 78 -14.89 -10.73 17.93
N CYS A 79 -13.99 -10.89 16.94
CA CYS A 79 -14.30 -10.55 15.54
C CYS A 79 -14.55 -11.81 14.67
N PRO A 80 -15.78 -12.05 14.17
CA PRO A 80 -16.14 -13.30 13.48
C PRO A 80 -15.63 -13.42 12.04
N LEU A 81 -14.99 -12.39 11.48
CA LEU A 81 -14.40 -12.43 10.14
C LEU A 81 -12.89 -12.16 10.25
N PRO A 82 -12.04 -13.21 10.20
CA PRO A 82 -10.59 -13.03 10.19
C PRO A 82 -10.17 -12.45 8.84
N GLY A 83 -9.75 -11.19 8.81
CA GLY A 83 -9.24 -10.60 7.55
C GLY A 83 -9.01 -9.10 7.60
N CYS A 84 -8.19 -8.63 6.66
CA CYS A 84 -8.04 -7.21 6.36
C CYS A 84 -9.07 -6.79 5.31
N GLU A 85 -9.72 -5.64 5.47
CA GLU A 85 -10.67 -5.12 4.48
C GLU A 85 -9.99 -4.46 3.27
N VAL A 86 -8.76 -3.96 3.47
CA VAL A 86 -8.00 -3.21 2.47
C VAL A 86 -6.55 -3.64 2.49
N VAL A 87 -6.02 -3.94 1.31
CA VAL A 87 -4.59 -4.20 1.07
C VAL A 87 -4.04 -3.13 0.13
N ILE A 88 -2.91 -2.52 0.47
CA ILE A 88 -2.19 -1.58 -0.38
C ILE A 88 -0.82 -2.15 -0.76
N MET A 89 -0.47 -2.04 -2.04
CA MET A 89 0.83 -2.38 -2.60
C MET A 89 1.32 -1.23 -3.48
N SER A 90 2.36 -0.51 -3.05
CA SER A 90 2.91 0.63 -3.79
C SER A 90 4.36 0.36 -4.21
N GLY A 91 4.60 0.17 -5.51
CA GLY A 91 5.95 -0.06 -6.05
C GLY A 91 6.47 -1.49 -5.88
N LEU A 92 5.56 -2.47 -5.80
CA LEU A 92 5.87 -3.84 -5.37
C LEU A 92 5.79 -4.93 -6.43
N LEU A 93 5.55 -4.58 -7.68
CA LEU A 93 5.30 -5.58 -8.73
C LEU A 93 6.52 -6.45 -9.10
N HIS A 94 7.70 -6.21 -8.53
CA HIS A 94 8.94 -6.90 -8.89
C HIS A 94 9.10 -8.33 -8.34
N PHE A 95 8.14 -8.86 -7.57
CA PHE A 95 8.28 -10.18 -6.96
C PHE A 95 7.25 -11.18 -7.48
N ASP A 96 7.72 -12.41 -7.72
CA ASP A 96 6.97 -13.48 -8.40
C ASP A 96 5.85 -14.12 -7.55
N SER A 97 5.75 -13.78 -6.26
CA SER A 97 4.75 -14.35 -5.35
C SER A 97 4.13 -13.27 -4.44
N PRO A 98 3.13 -12.52 -4.93
CA PRO A 98 2.41 -11.60 -4.08
C PRO A 98 1.57 -12.40 -3.09
N VAL A 99 1.78 -12.11 -1.82
CA VAL A 99 0.99 -12.69 -0.74
C VAL A 99 -0.41 -12.07 -0.79
N MET A 100 -1.33 -12.80 -1.41
CA MET A 100 -2.74 -12.43 -1.42
C MET A 100 -3.39 -12.94 -0.15
N CYS A 101 -3.65 -12.03 0.79
CA CYS A 101 -4.52 -12.32 1.92
C CYS A 101 -5.90 -12.70 1.39
N SER A 102 -6.43 -13.83 1.86
CA SER A 102 -7.67 -14.38 1.32
C SER A 102 -8.92 -13.68 1.88
N PHE A 103 -9.85 -13.41 0.94
CA PHE A 103 -11.30 -13.23 1.06
C PHE A 103 -11.85 -11.87 1.57
N GLN A 104 -12.56 -11.18 0.66
CA GLN A 104 -13.29 -9.89 0.77
C GLN A 104 -12.48 -8.59 0.81
N ALA A 105 -11.14 -8.64 0.86
CA ALA A 105 -10.33 -7.44 0.87
C ALA A 105 -10.36 -6.72 -0.49
N ARG A 106 -10.53 -5.39 -0.49
CA ARG A 106 -10.22 -4.57 -1.66
C ARG A 106 -8.72 -4.35 -1.76
N VAL A 107 -8.14 -4.64 -2.90
CA VAL A 107 -6.70 -4.54 -3.14
C VAL A 107 -6.40 -3.31 -3.98
N TYR A 108 -5.50 -2.45 -3.53
CA TYR A 108 -5.02 -1.28 -4.27
C TYR A 108 -3.55 -1.50 -4.63
N VAL A 109 -3.25 -1.52 -5.92
CA VAL A 109 -1.90 -1.78 -6.44
C VAL A 109 -1.47 -0.61 -7.30
N ALA A 110 -0.27 -0.10 -7.07
CA ALA A 110 0.33 0.93 -7.91
C ALA A 110 1.77 0.56 -8.27
N ALA A 111 2.17 0.90 -9.50
CA ALA A 111 3.53 0.71 -9.99
C ALA A 111 3.93 1.84 -10.92
N GLY A 112 5.24 2.04 -11.10
CA GLY A 112 5.73 2.97 -12.11
C GLY A 112 5.45 2.47 -13.53
N GLU A 113 5.32 3.38 -14.49
CA GLU A 113 5.30 3.04 -15.93
C GLU A 113 6.65 2.45 -16.40
N TYR A 114 7.72 2.62 -15.63
CA TYR A 114 9.01 1.99 -15.89
C TYR A 114 9.04 0.49 -15.54
N THR A 115 8.04 -0.02 -14.82
CA THR A 115 7.90 -1.46 -14.57
C THR A 115 7.58 -2.16 -15.89
N ALA A 116 8.37 -3.18 -16.24
CA ALA A 116 8.20 -3.86 -17.52
C ALA A 116 6.78 -4.46 -17.64
N PRO A 117 6.09 -4.31 -18.80
CA PRO A 117 4.71 -4.73 -18.95
C PRO A 117 4.44 -6.18 -18.55
N HIS A 118 5.31 -7.11 -18.95
CA HIS A 118 5.18 -8.53 -18.61
C HIS A 118 5.23 -8.82 -17.09
N VAL A 119 5.90 -7.97 -16.30
CA VAL A 119 5.93 -8.08 -14.84
C VAL A 119 4.57 -7.70 -14.25
N CYS A 120 3.99 -6.60 -14.74
CA CYS A 120 2.63 -6.20 -14.38
C CYS A 120 1.61 -7.27 -14.79
N ASP A 121 1.68 -7.75 -16.03
CA ASP A 121 0.77 -8.76 -16.57
C ASP A 121 0.84 -10.06 -15.76
N ASN A 122 2.04 -10.53 -15.40
CA ASN A 122 2.22 -11.71 -14.57
C ASN A 122 1.56 -11.55 -13.20
N PHE A 123 1.77 -10.40 -12.54
CA PHE A 123 1.14 -10.13 -11.25
C PHE A 123 -0.39 -10.11 -11.36
N LEU A 124 -0.94 -9.39 -12.35
CA LEU A 124 -2.38 -9.28 -12.55
C LEU A 124 -2.99 -10.65 -12.88
N ASN A 125 -2.34 -11.44 -13.73
CA ASN A 125 -2.75 -12.81 -14.05
C ASN A 125 -2.73 -13.73 -12.82
N SER A 126 -1.74 -13.61 -11.94
CA SER A 126 -1.74 -14.34 -10.67
C SER A 126 -2.93 -13.95 -9.79
N GLY A 127 -3.29 -12.66 -9.75
CA GLY A 127 -4.51 -12.19 -9.08
C GLY A 127 -5.79 -12.74 -9.68
N LEU A 128 -5.91 -12.75 -11.01
CA LEU A 128 -7.05 -13.34 -11.73
C LEU A 128 -7.19 -14.84 -11.41
N ASN A 129 -6.07 -15.57 -11.39
CA ASN A 129 -6.03 -16.99 -11.05
C ASN A 129 -6.44 -17.27 -9.58
N ALA A 130 -6.27 -16.29 -8.70
CA ALA A 130 -6.76 -16.34 -7.32
C ALA A 130 -8.19 -15.80 -7.14
N GLY A 131 -8.85 -15.39 -8.24
CA GLY A 131 -10.25 -14.96 -8.24
C GLY A 131 -10.49 -13.46 -8.07
N LEU A 132 -9.43 -12.62 -8.09
CA LEU A 132 -9.60 -11.17 -8.09
C LEU A 132 -10.11 -10.68 -9.45
N ILE A 133 -10.94 -9.64 -9.43
CA ILE A 133 -11.31 -8.88 -10.62
C ILE A 133 -10.59 -7.53 -10.59
N TRP A 134 -9.75 -7.28 -11.60
CA TRP A 134 -8.97 -6.04 -11.70
C TRP A 134 -9.70 -4.95 -12.48
N GLU A 135 -9.68 -3.75 -11.92
CA GLU A 135 -10.07 -2.50 -12.56
C GLU A 135 -8.84 -1.60 -12.67
N GLU A 136 -8.42 -1.23 -13.88
CA GLU A 136 -7.32 -0.27 -14.09
C GLU A 136 -7.81 1.16 -13.87
N GLY A 137 -7.02 1.93 -13.13
CA GLY A 137 -7.29 3.33 -12.86
C GLY A 137 -7.05 4.22 -14.08
N THR A 138 -8.10 4.85 -14.58
CA THR A 138 -8.00 5.81 -15.71
C THR A 138 -7.64 7.23 -15.28
N SER A 139 -7.53 7.50 -13.98
CA SER A 139 -7.39 8.86 -13.42
C SER A 139 -6.18 9.64 -13.94
N CYS A 140 -5.04 8.98 -14.21
CA CYS A 140 -3.83 9.59 -14.80
C CYS A 140 -3.92 9.80 -16.33
N ARG A 141 -5.01 9.34 -16.96
CA ARG A 141 -5.27 9.48 -18.41
C ARG A 141 -6.56 10.27 -18.70
N GLY A 142 -7.34 10.62 -17.67
CA GLY A 142 -8.72 11.13 -17.78
C GLY A 142 -8.86 12.64 -17.99
N GLY A 143 -7.76 13.39 -18.10
CA GLY A 143 -7.80 14.82 -18.42
C GLY A 143 -8.34 15.75 -17.33
N ASP A 144 -8.57 15.28 -16.09
CA ASP A 144 -8.77 16.17 -14.93
C ASP A 144 -7.40 16.73 -14.50
N PRO A 145 -7.16 18.05 -14.60
CA PRO A 145 -5.87 18.66 -14.25
C PRO A 145 -5.42 18.37 -12.81
N ARG A 146 -6.37 18.09 -11.89
CA ARG A 146 -6.06 17.73 -10.49
C ARG A 146 -5.45 16.35 -10.36
N ASN A 147 -5.72 15.45 -11.30
CA ASN A 147 -5.13 14.11 -11.30
C ASN A 147 -3.66 14.15 -11.76
N ASP A 148 -3.30 15.09 -12.62
CA ASP A 148 -1.94 15.20 -13.16
C ASP A 148 -1.05 16.15 -12.34
N THR A 149 -1.65 17.05 -11.56
CA THR A 149 -0.91 18.03 -10.78
C THR A 149 -0.52 17.51 -9.40
N TRP A 150 0.72 17.77 -8.98
CA TRP A 150 1.16 17.57 -7.60
C TRP A 150 0.40 18.49 -6.64
N MET A 151 -0.27 17.93 -5.64
CA MET A 151 -1.09 18.67 -4.68
C MET A 151 -0.38 18.98 -3.35
N GLY A 152 0.84 18.50 -3.16
CA GLY A 152 1.60 18.77 -1.93
C GLY A 152 2.06 20.21 -1.86
N THR A 153 1.88 20.84 -0.70
CA THR A 153 2.24 22.25 -0.46
C THR A 153 3.63 22.43 0.14
N ILE A 154 4.23 21.35 0.65
CA ILE A 154 5.58 21.35 1.21
C ILE A 154 6.58 21.25 0.06
N GLY A 155 7.57 22.16 0.03
CA GLY A 155 8.62 22.15 -0.97
C GLY A 155 9.49 20.89 -0.88
N ALA A 156 9.70 20.22 -2.01
CA ALA A 156 10.66 19.12 -2.12
C ALA A 156 12.00 19.67 -2.63
N ALA A 157 13.08 19.44 -1.89
CA ALA A 157 14.40 19.95 -2.26
C ALA A 157 14.79 19.48 -3.68
N GLY A 158 15.11 20.44 -4.56
CA GLY A 158 15.54 20.17 -5.94
C GLY A 158 14.43 19.79 -6.93
N LEU A 159 13.15 19.86 -6.53
CA LEU A 159 12.01 19.51 -7.39
C LEU A 159 10.98 20.65 -7.39
N ASP A 160 10.66 21.15 -8.58
CA ASP A 160 9.54 22.06 -8.80
C ASP A 160 8.22 21.27 -8.97
N ILE A 161 7.10 21.99 -8.96
CA ILE A 161 5.76 21.41 -9.13
C ILE A 161 5.66 20.66 -10.45
N ALA A 162 6.26 21.17 -11.54
CA ALA A 162 6.21 20.51 -12.84
C ALA A 162 6.85 19.12 -12.80
N ARG A 163 8.05 18.99 -12.22
CA ARG A 163 8.75 17.71 -12.05
C ARG A 163 8.00 16.76 -11.12
N LEU A 164 7.39 17.26 -10.05
CA LEU A 164 6.56 16.44 -9.15
C LEU A 164 5.31 15.93 -9.85
N SER A 165 4.64 16.78 -10.64
CA SER A 165 3.49 16.42 -11.47
C SER A 165 3.86 15.38 -12.52
N THR A 166 4.99 15.55 -13.23
CA THR A 166 5.48 14.54 -14.17
C THR A 166 5.69 13.20 -13.47
N ARG A 167 6.35 13.19 -12.29
CA ARG A 167 6.57 11.94 -11.54
C ARG A 167 5.28 11.29 -11.07
N LYS A 168 4.26 12.06 -10.67
CA LYS A 168 2.92 11.57 -10.34
C LYS A 168 2.27 10.88 -11.55
N GLY A 169 2.45 11.44 -12.74
CA GLY A 169 1.95 10.87 -14.00
C GLY A 169 2.67 9.60 -14.44
N MET A 170 3.87 9.30 -13.95
CA MET A 170 4.63 8.09 -14.28
C MET A 170 4.18 6.86 -13.47
N CYS A 171 2.93 6.82 -13.03
CA CYS A 171 2.36 5.73 -12.23
C CYS A 171 1.10 5.18 -12.88
N GLN A 172 0.98 3.86 -12.85
CA GLN A 172 -0.19 3.09 -13.21
C GLN A 172 -0.71 2.38 -11.95
N TRP A 173 -2.02 2.17 -11.86
CA TRP A 173 -2.61 1.54 -10.69
C TRP A 173 -3.86 0.74 -11.03
N TRP A 174 -4.16 -0.24 -10.18
CA TRP A 174 -5.27 -1.18 -10.31
C TRP A 174 -5.98 -1.37 -8.97
N ILE A 175 -7.27 -1.67 -9.05
CA ILE A 175 -8.09 -2.08 -7.90
C ILE A 175 -8.54 -3.52 -8.13
N GLY A 176 -8.23 -4.42 -7.19
CA GLY A 176 -8.72 -5.79 -7.13
C GLY A 176 -9.91 -5.93 -6.19
N ARG A 177 -10.90 -6.73 -6.56
CA ARG A 177 -12.09 -7.06 -5.76
C ARG A 177 -12.39 -8.55 -5.81
#